data_AF-A0A370BGR3-F1
#
_entry.id   AF-A0A370BGR3-F1
#
_cell.length_a   1.000
_cell.length_b   1.000
_cell.length_c   1.000
_cell.angle_alpha   90.00
_cell.angle_beta   90.00
_cell.angle_gamma   90.00
#
_symmetry.space_group_name_H-M   'P 1'
#
loop_
_entity.id
_entity.type
_entity.pdbx_description
1 polymer ?
#
loop_
_entity_poly.entity_id
_entity_poly.type
_entity_poly.pdbx_seq_one_letter_code
_entity_poly.pdbx_strand_id
1 'polypeptide(L)'
;MAESTWEVAEPEKLTFDGPVTALSVRIVNGTVNVVGTDRPGVGLEVSQLEGPPLIVTRSGSTLTVAYEDLPWKGLLTWLDSRSRRRRAVVSLAVPADTAVEVGVVGAGAVISGVRGRTDVRGVSGDTALVGLSGEVRADTVSGGLEAQAVTGSLRFHSVSGDLTVVEGAGSSVRAESVSGDMVIDLDPAGKPTDIQLTTVSGEVAIRLPHPADARVEANTASGSVSNAFDDLRVSGQWGAKRITGNLGAGTGTLKATTVSGSIALLRRPPAEEDPHIPAPSPSPAEPVPVKPVPAEPGPVKTDAVKTDADAATAPAPAAAPAPAADADGPNADSKEL
;
A
#
# COMPACT_ATOMS: atom_id res chain seq x y z
N MET A 1 10.03 -28.41 -3.64
CA MET A 1 9.02 -27.65 -4.41
C MET A 1 9.74 -27.00 -5.56
N ALA A 2 9.11 -26.86 -6.74
CA ALA A 2 9.75 -26.21 -7.87
C ALA A 2 9.96 -24.73 -7.55
N GLU A 3 11.21 -24.28 -7.68
CA GLU A 3 11.60 -22.88 -7.60
C GLU A 3 11.77 -22.37 -9.02
N SER A 4 11.23 -21.19 -9.31
CA SER A 4 11.40 -20.53 -10.59
C SER A 4 12.09 -19.20 -10.34
N THR A 5 13.10 -18.91 -11.15
CA THR A 5 13.93 -17.72 -11.00
C THR A 5 13.99 -17.00 -12.34
N TRP A 6 13.85 -15.69 -12.29
CA TRP A 6 13.96 -14.77 -13.43
C TRP A 6 15.01 -13.71 -13.09
N GLU A 7 15.84 -13.39 -14.06
CA GLU A 7 16.85 -12.35 -13.96
C GLU A 7 16.40 -11.16 -14.81
N VAL A 8 16.15 -10.02 -14.17
CA VAL A 8 15.69 -8.78 -14.81
C VAL A 8 16.88 -7.83 -14.91
N ALA A 9 17.50 -7.76 -16.08
CA ALA A 9 18.67 -6.90 -16.34
C ALA A 9 18.30 -5.55 -16.98
N GLU A 10 17.10 -5.45 -17.55
CA GLU A 10 16.57 -4.26 -18.23
C GLU A 10 15.10 -4.03 -17.79
N PRO A 11 14.50 -2.85 -18.06
CA PRO A 11 13.09 -2.64 -17.76
C PRO A 11 12.18 -3.70 -18.38
N GLU A 12 11.41 -4.38 -17.54
CA GLU A 12 10.64 -5.56 -17.92
C GLU A 12 9.32 -5.65 -17.14
N LYS A 13 8.31 -6.27 -17.75
CA LYS A 13 7.05 -6.61 -17.10
C LYS A 13 6.92 -8.12 -17.01
N LEU A 14 6.70 -8.62 -15.79
CA LEU A 14 6.50 -10.03 -15.49
C LEU A 14 5.11 -10.22 -14.90
N THR A 15 4.48 -11.34 -15.24
CA THR A 15 3.20 -11.76 -14.67
C THR A 15 3.34 -13.16 -14.10
N PHE A 16 2.76 -13.37 -12.92
CA PHE A 16 2.85 -14.63 -12.20
C PHE A 16 1.43 -15.15 -11.93
N ASP A 17 1.09 -16.27 -12.59
CA ASP A 17 -0.20 -16.93 -12.42
C ASP A 17 -0.28 -17.76 -11.14
N GLY A 18 -1.48 -17.96 -10.61
CA GLY A 18 -1.71 -18.76 -9.41
C GLY A 18 -1.53 -17.97 -8.10
N PRO A 19 -1.80 -18.60 -6.94
CA PRO A 19 -1.88 -17.89 -5.67
C PRO A 19 -0.50 -17.43 -5.18
N VAL A 20 -0.36 -16.13 -4.94
CA VAL A 20 0.78 -15.54 -4.22
C VAL A 20 0.25 -14.97 -2.91
N THR A 21 0.66 -15.58 -1.80
CA THR A 21 0.21 -15.21 -0.45
C THR A 21 1.26 -14.40 0.29
N ALA A 22 2.50 -14.38 -0.18
CA ALA A 22 3.59 -13.63 0.40
C ALA A 22 4.43 -12.93 -0.68
N LEU A 23 4.75 -11.66 -0.45
CA LEU A 23 5.64 -10.85 -1.26
C LEU A 23 6.80 -10.36 -0.38
N SER A 24 8.03 -10.50 -0.85
CA SER A 24 9.23 -9.92 -0.24
C SER A 24 10.00 -9.10 -1.27
N VAL A 25 10.10 -7.79 -1.07
CA VAL A 25 10.83 -6.88 -1.97
C VAL A 25 11.99 -6.24 -1.26
N ARG A 26 13.17 -6.21 -1.88
CA ARG A 26 14.37 -5.57 -1.34
C ARG A 26 15.06 -4.73 -2.40
N ILE A 27 15.04 -3.42 -2.21
CA ILE A 27 15.57 -2.46 -3.20
C ILE A 27 16.51 -1.46 -2.53
N VAL A 28 17.54 -1.08 -3.28
CA VAL A 28 18.53 -0.08 -2.89
C VAL A 28 18.47 1.06 -3.89
N ASN A 29 18.15 2.24 -3.38
CA ASN A 29 17.82 3.47 -4.11
C ASN A 29 16.66 3.34 -5.13
N GLY A 30 15.98 4.45 -5.39
CA GLY A 30 14.83 4.48 -6.28
C GLY A 30 13.52 4.34 -5.51
N THR A 31 12.60 3.50 -5.98
CA THR A 31 11.23 3.45 -5.45
C THR A 31 10.62 2.06 -5.56
N VAL A 32 9.89 1.65 -4.52
CA VAL A 32 9.06 0.45 -4.51
C VAL A 32 7.60 0.86 -4.36
N ASN A 33 6.76 0.48 -5.32
CA ASN A 33 5.32 0.67 -5.26
C ASN A 33 4.64 -0.69 -5.15
N VAL A 34 3.82 -0.90 -4.13
CA VAL A 34 3.00 -2.11 -3.96
C VAL A 34 1.53 -1.70 -3.88
N VAL A 35 0.70 -2.31 -4.72
CA VAL A 35 -0.73 -2.06 -4.77
C VAL A 35 -1.46 -3.38 -4.58
N GLY A 36 -2.24 -3.46 -3.51
CA GLY A 36 -3.20 -4.53 -3.29
C GLY A 36 -4.40 -4.37 -4.22
N THR A 37 -4.80 -5.46 -4.86
CA THR A 37 -5.91 -5.50 -5.81
C THR A 37 -6.82 -6.70 -5.52
N ASP A 38 -8.07 -6.63 -5.97
CA ASP A 38 -9.01 -7.76 -5.88
C ASP A 38 -8.85 -8.75 -7.05
N ARG A 39 -7.84 -8.56 -7.92
CA ARG A 39 -7.57 -9.47 -9.04
C ARG A 39 -6.64 -10.60 -8.61
N PRO A 40 -6.85 -11.83 -9.10
CA PRO A 40 -5.91 -12.92 -8.87
C PRO A 40 -4.61 -12.70 -9.67
N GLY A 41 -3.50 -13.22 -9.14
CA GLY A 41 -2.18 -13.16 -9.77
C GLY A 41 -1.36 -11.94 -9.35
N VAL A 42 -0.10 -11.92 -9.76
CA VAL A 42 0.82 -10.82 -9.47
C VAL A 42 1.37 -10.23 -10.76
N GLY A 43 1.28 -8.91 -10.89
CA GLY A 43 1.98 -8.15 -11.92
C GLY A 43 3.19 -7.45 -11.33
N LEU A 44 4.37 -7.66 -11.90
CA LEU A 44 5.61 -6.98 -11.55
C LEU A 44 6.07 -6.15 -12.75
N GLU A 45 6.35 -4.88 -12.52
CA GLU A 45 6.92 -3.97 -13.50
C GLU A 45 8.19 -3.34 -12.94
N VAL A 46 9.30 -3.56 -13.62
CA VAL A 46 10.56 -2.84 -13.39
C VAL A 46 10.65 -1.78 -14.49
N SER A 47 10.37 -0.52 -14.16
CA SER A 47 10.34 0.55 -15.17
C SER A 47 11.70 1.20 -15.37
N GLN A 48 12.57 1.10 -14.38
CA GLN A 48 13.95 1.59 -14.44
C GLN A 48 14.83 0.66 -13.63
N LEU A 49 15.98 0.32 -14.20
CA LEU A 49 17.02 -0.44 -13.53
C LEU A 49 18.40 0.10 -13.96
N GLU A 50 19.18 0.50 -12.98
CA GLU A 50 20.59 0.86 -13.12
C GLU A 50 21.39 0.00 -12.15
N GLY A 51 22.47 -0.62 -12.65
CA GLY A 51 23.33 -1.50 -11.86
C GLY A 51 23.12 -2.98 -12.17
N PRO A 52 23.38 -3.87 -11.20
CA PRO A 52 23.19 -5.31 -11.36
C PRO A 52 21.72 -5.69 -11.61
N PRO A 53 21.46 -6.86 -12.20
CA PRO A 53 20.11 -7.35 -12.42
C PRO A 53 19.36 -7.57 -11.11
N LEU A 54 18.04 -7.42 -11.15
CA LEU A 54 17.16 -7.87 -10.09
C LEU A 54 16.84 -9.35 -10.29
N ILE A 55 16.95 -10.11 -9.21
CA ILE A 55 16.56 -11.51 -9.17
C ILE A 55 15.15 -11.60 -8.62
N VAL A 56 14.27 -12.15 -9.44
CA VAL A 56 12.89 -12.45 -9.06
C VAL A 56 12.80 -13.95 -8.86
N THR A 57 12.45 -14.38 -7.66
CA THR A 57 12.35 -15.79 -7.31
C THR A 57 10.95 -16.09 -6.82
N ARG A 58 10.35 -17.15 -7.37
CA ARG A 58 9.11 -17.73 -6.89
C ARG A 58 9.36 -19.11 -6.33
N SER A 59 9.05 -19.27 -5.05
CA SER A 59 9.06 -20.56 -4.37
C SER A 59 7.67 -20.81 -3.78
N GLY A 60 6.90 -21.68 -4.43
CA GLY A 60 5.49 -21.89 -4.08
C GLY A 60 4.64 -20.63 -4.23
N SER A 61 4.08 -20.15 -3.11
CA SER A 61 3.23 -18.95 -3.03
C SER A 61 3.96 -17.68 -2.56
N THR A 62 5.29 -17.74 -2.45
CA THR A 62 6.13 -16.60 -2.06
C THR A 62 6.86 -16.06 -3.30
N LEU A 63 6.69 -14.77 -3.56
CA LEU A 63 7.45 -14.03 -4.57
C LEU A 63 8.49 -13.15 -3.87
N THR A 64 9.74 -13.26 -4.30
CA THR A 64 10.85 -12.44 -3.81
C THR A 64 11.42 -11.62 -4.97
N VAL A 65 11.64 -10.33 -4.75
CA VAL A 65 12.32 -9.42 -5.70
C VAL A 65 13.48 -8.76 -4.96
N ALA A 66 14.71 -9.09 -5.31
CA ALA A 66 15.90 -8.56 -4.65
C ALA A 66 17.12 -8.57 -5.57
N TYR A 67 18.20 -7.90 -5.18
CA TYR A 67 19.52 -8.13 -5.80
C TYR A 67 20.12 -9.45 -5.31
N GLU A 68 20.91 -10.12 -6.14
CA GLU A 68 21.59 -11.41 -5.82
C GLU A 68 22.42 -11.34 -4.53
N ASP A 69 23.09 -10.19 -4.30
CA ASP A 69 23.94 -9.94 -3.14
C ASP A 69 23.17 -9.70 -1.81
N LEU A 70 21.84 -9.83 -1.78
CA LEU A 70 20.99 -9.45 -0.62
C LEU A 70 20.30 -10.63 0.11
N PRO A 71 21.06 -11.56 0.73
CA PRO A 71 20.47 -12.50 1.68
C PRO A 71 20.08 -11.80 3.00
N TRP A 72 18.99 -12.26 3.61
CA TRP A 72 18.30 -11.68 4.79
C TRP A 72 19.20 -11.38 6.00
N LYS A 73 20.38 -12.02 6.10
CA LYS A 73 21.27 -11.95 7.28
C LYS A 73 22.31 -10.81 7.25
N GLY A 74 22.25 -9.88 6.28
CA GLY A 74 23.36 -8.97 5.97
C GLY A 74 23.10 -7.44 5.99
N LEU A 75 22.09 -6.92 6.70
CA LEU A 75 21.78 -5.48 6.67
C LEU A 75 22.92 -4.57 7.20
N LEU A 76 23.84 -5.10 8.02
CA LEU A 76 25.00 -4.36 8.55
C LEU A 76 26.21 -4.30 7.61
N THR A 77 26.27 -5.13 6.55
CA THR A 77 27.39 -5.16 5.58
C THR A 77 27.18 -4.27 4.36
N TRP A 78 26.17 -3.38 4.41
CA TRP A 78 25.70 -2.54 3.29
C TRP A 78 26.65 -1.40 2.86
N LEU A 79 27.68 -1.09 3.66
CA LEU A 79 28.61 0.04 3.46
C LEU A 79 29.73 -0.20 2.42
N ASP A 80 29.51 -1.02 1.37
CA ASP A 80 30.51 -1.15 0.29
C ASP A 80 30.41 0.01 -0.72
N SER A 81 31.57 0.58 -1.03
CA SER A 81 31.83 1.69 -1.96
C SER A 81 31.36 1.47 -3.42
N ARG A 82 30.81 0.29 -3.73
CA ARG A 82 30.21 -0.09 -5.02
C ARG A 82 28.70 0.20 -5.14
N SER A 83 28.07 0.75 -4.11
CA SER A 83 26.63 1.09 -4.08
C SER A 83 26.23 2.33 -4.93
N ARG A 84 27.20 3.04 -5.55
CA ARG A 84 26.97 4.35 -6.19
C ARG A 84 26.19 4.37 -7.51
N ARG A 85 25.77 3.22 -8.04
CA ARG A 85 25.03 3.16 -9.33
C ARG A 85 23.91 2.13 -9.34
N ARG A 86 23.39 1.75 -8.17
CA ARG A 86 22.24 0.85 -8.06
C ARG A 86 21.00 1.70 -7.86
N ARG A 87 20.02 1.61 -8.76
CA ARG A 87 18.71 2.28 -8.63
C ARG A 87 17.68 1.44 -9.36
N ALA A 88 16.57 1.16 -8.70
CA ALA A 88 15.44 0.47 -9.33
C ALA A 88 14.13 1.17 -9.02
N VAL A 89 13.23 1.21 -10.01
CA VAL A 89 11.84 1.60 -9.82
C VAL A 89 10.99 0.36 -10.09
N VAL A 90 10.40 -0.17 -9.04
CA VAL A 90 9.67 -1.43 -9.05
C VAL A 90 8.23 -1.17 -8.65
N SER A 91 7.28 -1.64 -9.45
CA SER A 91 5.85 -1.57 -9.16
C SER A 91 5.26 -2.98 -9.15
N LEU A 92 4.52 -3.32 -8.11
CA LEU A 92 3.88 -4.62 -7.95
C LEU A 92 2.38 -4.46 -7.70
N ALA A 93 1.57 -5.18 -8.47
CA ALA A 93 0.16 -5.39 -8.20
C ALA A 93 0.00 -6.79 -7.62
N VAL A 94 -0.46 -6.89 -6.37
CA VAL A 94 -0.64 -8.17 -5.66
C VAL A 94 -2.10 -8.35 -5.23
N PRO A 95 -2.54 -9.58 -4.94
CA PRO A 95 -3.81 -9.79 -4.25
C PRO A 95 -3.84 -9.03 -2.91
N ALA A 96 -4.96 -8.42 -2.57
CA ALA A 96 -5.06 -7.56 -1.39
C ALA A 96 -4.72 -8.29 -0.08
N ASP A 97 -5.00 -9.60 0.02
CA ASP A 97 -4.74 -10.40 1.22
C ASP A 97 -3.28 -10.90 1.32
N THR A 98 -2.41 -10.54 0.38
CA THR A 98 -0.99 -10.91 0.38
C THR A 98 -0.27 -10.29 1.59
N ALA A 99 0.53 -11.10 2.28
CA ALA A 99 1.48 -10.60 3.26
C ALA A 99 2.67 -9.93 2.54
N VAL A 100 2.95 -8.68 2.87
CA VAL A 100 3.95 -7.86 2.17
C VAL A 100 5.11 -7.54 3.10
N GLU A 101 6.32 -7.85 2.67
CA GLU A 101 7.57 -7.42 3.30
C GLU A 101 8.34 -6.54 2.32
N VAL A 102 8.69 -5.33 2.75
CA VAL A 102 9.44 -4.36 1.94
C VAL A 102 10.66 -3.88 2.72
N GLY A 103 11.85 -4.21 2.22
CA GLY A 103 13.13 -3.70 2.69
C GLY A 103 13.68 -2.66 1.73
N VAL A 104 13.88 -1.43 2.20
CA VAL A 104 14.40 -0.33 1.37
C VAL A 104 15.58 0.36 2.02
N VAL A 105 16.56 0.71 1.18
CA VAL A 105 17.73 1.47 1.60
C VAL A 105 18.01 2.59 0.59
N GLY A 106 17.85 3.85 1.00
CA GLY A 106 17.94 5.00 0.11
C GLY A 106 16.82 5.08 -0.92
N ALA A 107 15.76 4.28 -0.76
CA ALA A 107 14.63 4.19 -1.66
C ALA A 107 13.33 4.53 -0.95
N GLY A 108 12.40 5.17 -1.66
CA GLY A 108 11.05 5.38 -1.16
C GLY A 108 10.20 4.12 -1.30
N ALA A 109 9.24 3.94 -0.41
CA ALA A 109 8.26 2.84 -0.48
C ALA A 109 6.83 3.38 -0.43
N VAL A 110 5.99 2.97 -1.36
CA VAL A 110 4.55 3.28 -1.35
C VAL A 110 3.80 1.96 -1.35
N ILE A 111 3.03 1.70 -0.30
CA ILE A 111 2.22 0.48 -0.19
C ILE A 111 0.77 0.90 -0.01
N SER A 112 -0.12 0.34 -0.82
CA SER A 112 -1.53 0.73 -0.82
C SER A 112 -2.48 -0.44 -0.97
N GLY A 113 -3.65 -0.36 -0.34
CA GLY A 113 -4.76 -1.32 -0.54
C GLY A 113 -4.48 -2.75 -0.06
N VAL A 114 -3.51 -2.95 0.82
CA VAL A 114 -3.14 -4.28 1.35
C VAL A 114 -3.93 -4.57 2.63
N ARG A 115 -4.61 -5.73 2.64
CA ARG A 115 -5.35 -6.29 3.79
C ARG A 115 -4.53 -7.31 4.58
N GLY A 116 -3.52 -7.91 3.95
CA GLY A 116 -2.56 -8.79 4.62
C GLY A 116 -1.60 -8.05 5.57
N ARG A 117 -0.82 -8.83 6.32
CA ARG A 117 0.24 -8.29 7.20
C ARG A 117 1.28 -7.55 6.35
N THR A 118 1.66 -6.35 6.78
CA THR A 118 2.68 -5.52 6.12
C THR A 118 3.85 -5.26 7.07
N ASP A 119 5.07 -5.60 6.65
CA ASP A 119 6.34 -5.34 7.36
C ASP A 119 7.23 -4.47 6.47
N VAL A 120 7.55 -3.26 6.92
CA VAL A 120 8.42 -2.32 6.21
C VAL A 120 9.68 -2.09 7.02
N ARG A 121 10.82 -2.21 6.35
CA ARG A 121 12.14 -1.97 6.95
C ARG A 121 12.91 -0.97 6.10
N GLY A 122 13.05 0.24 6.62
CA GLY A 122 13.77 1.33 5.98
C GLY A 122 15.08 1.65 6.69
N VAL A 123 16.08 2.12 5.94
CA VAL A 123 17.24 2.81 6.53
C VAL A 123 17.14 4.31 6.25
N SER A 124 16.92 4.65 4.99
CA SER A 124 16.67 6.00 4.50
C SER A 124 15.72 5.94 3.32
N GLY A 125 14.97 7.02 3.11
CA GLY A 125 13.88 7.09 2.14
C GLY A 125 12.52 6.94 2.83
N ASP A 126 11.56 7.75 2.39
CA ASP A 126 10.27 7.87 3.03
C ASP A 126 9.33 6.73 2.64
N THR A 127 8.45 6.36 3.56
CA THR A 127 7.45 5.32 3.37
C THR A 127 6.06 5.93 3.45
N ALA A 128 5.23 5.66 2.45
CA ALA A 128 3.81 6.00 2.44
C ALA A 128 2.96 4.71 2.48
N LEU A 129 2.03 4.64 3.43
CA LEU A 129 1.08 3.54 3.60
C LEU A 129 -0.33 4.08 3.44
N VAL A 130 -1.09 3.57 2.46
CA VAL A 130 -2.40 4.12 2.12
C VAL A 130 -3.49 3.04 2.09
N GLY A 131 -4.48 3.13 2.99
CA GLY A 131 -5.63 2.24 2.98
C GLY A 131 -5.29 0.79 3.35
N LEU A 132 -4.47 0.60 4.38
CA LEU A 132 -4.07 -0.71 4.88
C LEU A 132 -4.99 -1.17 6.01
N SER A 133 -5.45 -2.42 5.98
CA SER A 133 -6.34 -2.98 7.02
C SER A 133 -5.72 -4.11 7.84
N GLY A 134 -4.62 -4.70 7.38
CA GLY A 134 -3.88 -5.72 8.12
C GLY A 134 -2.99 -5.14 9.23
N GLU A 135 -2.32 -6.02 9.97
CA GLU A 135 -1.26 -5.58 10.90
C GLU A 135 -0.11 -4.93 10.12
N VAL A 136 0.29 -3.73 10.55
CA VAL A 136 1.37 -2.96 9.96
C VAL A 136 2.49 -2.82 10.98
N ARG A 137 3.69 -3.23 10.57
CA ARG A 137 4.94 -2.98 11.29
C ARG A 137 5.87 -2.19 10.37
N ALA A 138 6.41 -1.08 10.86
CA ALA A 138 7.37 -0.26 10.16
C ALA A 138 8.55 0.06 11.07
N ASP A 139 9.75 -0.39 10.69
CA ASP A 139 11.01 -0.10 11.37
C ASP A 139 11.87 0.75 10.42
N THR A 140 12.27 1.95 10.83
CA THR A 140 13.10 2.87 10.03
C THR A 140 14.26 3.43 10.86
N VAL A 141 15.30 3.94 10.20
CA VAL A 141 16.37 4.69 10.89
C VAL A 141 16.13 6.18 10.73
N SER A 142 16.05 6.66 9.49
CA SER A 142 15.97 8.10 9.17
C SER A 142 14.86 8.49 8.19
N GLY A 143 14.22 7.54 7.51
CA GLY A 143 13.10 7.83 6.62
C GLY A 143 11.81 8.07 7.38
N GLY A 144 10.99 9.01 6.93
CA GLY A 144 9.68 9.29 7.51
C GLY A 144 8.65 8.21 7.16
N LEU A 145 7.61 8.10 7.98
CA LEU A 145 6.43 7.27 7.71
C LEU A 145 5.18 8.14 7.64
N GLU A 146 4.52 8.12 6.50
CA GLU A 146 3.18 8.66 6.31
C GLU A 146 2.20 7.49 6.22
N ALA A 147 1.20 7.45 7.10
CA ALA A 147 0.19 6.42 7.15
C ALA A 147 -1.20 7.05 7.04
N GLN A 148 -1.88 6.82 5.92
CA GLN A 148 -3.22 7.32 5.66
C GLN A 148 -4.23 6.18 5.64
N ALA A 149 -5.39 6.37 6.28
CA ALA A 149 -6.49 5.42 6.29
C ALA A 149 -6.07 4.00 6.72
N VAL A 150 -5.17 3.91 7.70
CA VAL A 150 -4.73 2.64 8.28
C VAL A 150 -5.72 2.21 9.36
N THR A 151 -6.43 1.11 9.10
CA THR A 151 -7.50 0.56 9.94
C THR A 151 -7.06 -0.68 10.74
N GLY A 152 -5.89 -1.23 10.44
CA GLY A 152 -5.26 -2.29 11.23
C GLY A 152 -4.43 -1.75 12.41
N SER A 153 -3.78 -2.64 13.15
CA SER A 153 -2.83 -2.24 14.19
C SER A 153 -1.53 -1.72 13.57
N LEU A 154 -1.11 -0.51 13.94
CA LEU A 154 0.13 0.11 13.48
C LEU A 154 1.19 0.06 14.58
N ARG A 155 2.37 -0.48 14.25
CA ARG A 155 3.58 -0.39 15.06
C ARG A 155 4.68 0.31 14.27
N PHE A 156 5.18 1.40 14.80
CA PHE A 156 6.27 2.18 14.23
C PHE A 156 7.46 2.25 15.19
N HIS A 157 8.67 2.01 14.69
CA HIS A 157 9.91 2.21 15.42
C HIS A 157 10.89 2.98 14.54
N SER A 158 11.50 4.02 15.09
CA SER A 158 12.41 4.91 14.38
C SER A 158 13.54 5.42 15.28
N VAL A 159 14.64 5.86 14.67
CA VAL A 159 15.65 6.66 15.39
C VAL A 159 15.32 8.14 15.22
N SER A 160 15.24 8.62 13.98
CA SER A 160 15.05 10.04 13.67
C SER A 160 14.01 10.35 12.59
N GLY A 161 13.38 9.33 12.00
CA GLY A 161 12.30 9.53 11.04
C GLY A 161 11.00 9.94 11.74
N ASP A 162 10.28 10.86 11.12
CA ASP A 162 8.99 11.38 11.58
C ASP A 162 7.84 10.40 11.28
N LEU A 163 6.77 10.49 12.07
CA LEU A 163 5.54 9.74 11.87
C LEU A 163 4.38 10.70 11.67
N THR A 164 3.69 10.57 10.54
CA THR A 164 2.41 11.23 10.31
C THR A 164 1.34 10.17 10.08
N VAL A 165 0.30 10.17 10.90
CA VAL A 165 -0.89 9.32 10.73
C VAL A 165 -2.10 10.20 10.46
N VAL A 166 -2.78 9.96 9.33
CA VAL A 166 -3.98 10.69 8.92
C VAL A 166 -5.12 9.70 8.75
N GLU A 167 -6.29 10.04 9.31
CA GLU A 167 -7.47 9.15 9.28
C GLU A 167 -7.15 7.77 9.87
N GLY A 168 -6.38 7.75 10.96
CA GLY A 168 -6.10 6.53 11.69
C GLY A 168 -7.38 6.01 12.35
N ALA A 169 -7.83 4.83 11.93
CA ALA A 169 -9.03 4.17 12.48
C ALA A 169 -8.70 2.78 13.08
N GLY A 170 -7.41 2.49 13.24
CA GLY A 170 -6.90 1.24 13.79
C GLY A 170 -7.31 0.96 15.23
N SER A 171 -7.29 -0.30 15.63
CA SER A 171 -7.52 -0.70 17.03
C SER A 171 -6.37 -0.28 17.96
N SER A 172 -5.16 -0.13 17.42
CA SER A 172 -4.00 0.35 18.19
C SER A 172 -2.95 1.03 17.32
N VAL A 173 -2.37 2.11 17.82
CA VAL A 173 -1.22 2.81 17.23
C VAL A 173 -0.12 2.87 18.27
N ARG A 174 1.00 2.18 18.02
CA ARG A 174 2.19 2.22 18.87
C ARG A 174 3.35 2.79 18.09
N ALA A 175 3.94 3.88 18.57
CA ALA A 175 5.06 4.54 17.92
C ALA A 175 6.16 4.85 18.92
N GLU A 176 7.39 4.50 18.54
CA GLU A 176 8.60 4.77 19.32
C GLU A 176 9.64 5.44 18.44
N SER A 177 10.18 6.58 18.88
CA SER A 177 11.27 7.29 18.20
C SER A 177 12.28 7.84 19.21
N VAL A 178 13.46 8.25 18.76
CA VAL A 178 14.40 8.99 19.62
C VAL A 178 14.21 10.49 19.41
N SER A 179 14.21 10.95 18.16
CA SER A 179 14.15 12.38 17.83
C SER A 179 13.13 12.76 16.77
N GLY A 180 12.42 11.81 16.17
CA GLY A 180 11.40 12.11 15.16
C GLY A 180 10.12 12.67 15.77
N ASP A 181 9.48 13.57 15.04
CA ASP A 181 8.20 14.17 15.41
C ASP A 181 7.05 13.20 15.08
N MET A 182 5.98 13.27 15.87
CA MET A 182 4.81 12.40 15.72
C MET A 182 3.53 13.23 15.62
N VAL A 183 2.87 13.18 14.47
CA VAL A 183 1.58 13.81 14.23
C VAL A 183 0.54 12.72 14.03
N ILE A 184 -0.43 12.63 14.93
CA ILE A 184 -1.50 11.62 14.88
C ILE A 184 -2.85 12.31 14.74
N ASP A 185 -3.56 12.01 13.66
CA ASP A 185 -4.91 12.47 13.39
C ASP A 185 -5.85 11.28 13.21
N LEU A 186 -6.77 11.13 14.15
CA LEU A 186 -7.66 9.98 14.21
C LEU A 186 -8.97 10.23 13.46
N ASP A 187 -9.52 9.16 12.91
CA ASP A 187 -10.85 9.17 12.29
C ASP A 187 -11.96 9.32 13.36
N PRO A 188 -12.85 10.34 13.28
CA PRO A 188 -14.02 10.49 14.16
C PRO A 188 -15.01 9.34 14.10
N ALA A 189 -15.09 8.61 12.99
CA ALA A 189 -15.95 7.43 12.86
C ALA A 189 -15.30 6.14 13.42
N GLY A 190 -14.06 6.25 13.89
CA GLY A 190 -13.26 5.13 14.39
C GLY A 190 -13.79 4.54 15.70
N LYS A 191 -13.45 3.27 15.93
CA LYS A 191 -13.66 2.61 17.23
C LYS A 191 -12.67 3.16 18.28
N PRO A 192 -12.88 2.89 19.57
CA PRO A 192 -11.88 3.20 20.59
C PRO A 192 -10.52 2.60 20.23
N THR A 193 -9.49 3.45 20.18
CA THR A 193 -8.12 3.09 19.80
C THR A 193 -7.18 3.16 21.00
N ASP A 194 -6.28 2.18 21.13
CA ASP A 194 -5.15 2.23 22.06
C ASP A 194 -3.95 2.92 21.41
N ILE A 195 -3.61 4.12 21.88
CA ILE A 195 -2.52 4.94 21.33
C ILE A 195 -1.41 5.03 22.36
N GLN A 196 -0.21 4.59 21.96
CA GLN A 196 0.99 4.68 22.76
C GLN A 196 2.13 5.30 21.96
N LEU A 197 2.51 6.53 22.31
CA LEU A 197 3.56 7.29 21.64
C LEU A 197 4.70 7.55 22.63
N THR A 198 5.91 7.19 22.25
CA THR A 198 7.11 7.43 23.07
C THR A 198 8.21 8.05 22.21
N THR A 199 8.74 9.19 22.64
CA THR A 199 9.91 9.82 22.03
C THR A 199 10.85 10.38 23.10
N VAL A 200 12.08 10.75 22.76
CA VAL A 200 12.99 11.42 23.71
C VAL A 200 12.96 12.92 23.47
N SER A 201 13.18 13.35 22.24
CA SER A 201 13.32 14.77 21.89
C SER A 201 12.30 15.27 20.88
N GLY A 202 11.57 14.37 20.20
CA GLY A 202 10.58 14.75 19.19
C GLY A 202 9.33 15.38 19.80
N GLU A 203 8.64 16.18 18.99
CA GLU A 203 7.35 16.74 19.32
C GLU A 203 6.21 15.75 19.03
N VAL A 204 5.16 15.80 19.85
CA VAL A 204 3.99 14.93 19.69
C VAL A 204 2.75 15.79 19.57
N ALA A 205 2.14 15.82 18.39
CA ALA A 205 0.86 16.46 18.14
C ALA A 205 -0.22 15.41 17.92
N ILE A 206 -1.26 15.41 18.75
CA ILE A 206 -2.38 14.48 18.62
C ILE A 206 -3.65 15.30 18.42
N ARG A 207 -4.36 15.02 17.33
CA ARG A 207 -5.68 15.56 17.04
C ARG A 207 -6.73 14.49 17.29
N LEU A 208 -7.56 14.72 18.31
CA LEU A 208 -8.64 13.83 18.68
C LEU A 208 -9.97 14.32 18.07
N PRO A 209 -10.85 13.40 17.64
CA PRO A 209 -12.19 13.76 17.19
C PRO A 209 -13.00 14.35 18.35
N HIS A 210 -14.02 15.15 18.02
CA HIS A 210 -14.93 15.71 19.01
C HIS A 210 -16.37 15.25 18.70
N PRO A 211 -17.07 14.55 19.62
CA PRO A 211 -16.64 14.17 20.97
C PRO A 211 -15.57 13.06 20.98
N ALA A 212 -14.58 13.18 21.87
CA ALA A 212 -13.55 12.16 22.10
C ALA A 212 -13.95 11.22 23.24
N ASP A 213 -13.65 9.92 23.11
CA ASP A 213 -13.83 8.92 24.16
C ASP A 213 -12.50 8.22 24.49
N ALA A 214 -11.70 8.84 25.36
CA ALA A 214 -10.36 8.35 25.68
C ALA A 214 -9.90 8.75 27.08
N ARG A 215 -9.21 7.82 27.76
CA ARG A 215 -8.40 8.10 28.93
C ARG A 215 -7.04 8.63 28.49
N VAL A 216 -6.75 9.88 28.84
CA VAL A 216 -5.56 10.61 28.39
C VAL A 216 -4.51 10.64 29.49
N GLU A 217 -3.28 10.28 29.12
CA GLU A 217 -2.07 10.43 29.91
C GLU A 217 -0.93 10.91 29.01
N ALA A 218 -0.61 12.20 29.08
CA ALA A 218 0.51 12.78 28.35
C ALA A 218 1.57 13.32 29.32
N ASN A 219 2.84 12.99 29.13
CA ASN A 219 3.94 13.37 30.03
C ASN A 219 5.15 13.90 29.25
N THR A 220 5.73 15.00 29.72
CA THR A 220 7.05 15.50 29.29
C THR A 220 7.89 15.87 30.50
N ALA A 221 9.20 15.61 30.46
CA ALA A 221 10.09 15.87 31.60
C ALA A 221 10.56 17.34 31.65
N SER A 222 10.89 17.94 30.51
CA SER A 222 11.36 19.32 30.42
C SER A 222 10.68 20.15 29.31
N GLY A 223 9.89 19.52 28.45
CA GLY A 223 9.24 20.18 27.32
C GLY A 223 8.01 21.01 27.68
N SER A 224 7.28 21.44 26.64
CA SER A 224 6.04 22.19 26.77
C SER A 224 4.82 21.31 26.54
N VAL A 225 3.69 21.73 27.10
CA VAL A 225 2.43 20.99 26.99
C VAL A 225 1.34 21.98 26.64
N SER A 226 0.67 21.74 25.52
CA SER A 226 -0.51 22.48 25.09
C SER A 226 -1.71 21.55 25.08
N ASN A 227 -2.83 22.00 25.62
CA ASN A 227 -4.04 21.21 25.74
C ASN A 227 -5.25 22.07 25.36
N ALA A 228 -5.98 21.63 24.33
CA ALA A 228 -7.20 22.27 23.88
C ALA A 228 -8.47 21.75 24.58
N PHE A 229 -8.36 20.85 25.58
CA PHE A 229 -9.51 20.24 26.27
C PHE A 229 -9.68 20.72 27.71
N ASP A 230 -10.80 21.40 28.01
CA ASP A 230 -11.09 21.92 29.35
C ASP A 230 -11.25 20.82 30.43
N ASP A 231 -11.68 19.62 30.03
CA ASP A 231 -11.90 18.48 30.92
C ASP A 231 -10.59 17.80 31.37
N LEU A 232 -9.45 18.15 30.77
CA LEU A 232 -8.16 17.56 31.10
C LEU A 232 -7.39 18.43 32.10
N ARG A 233 -6.86 17.79 33.15
CA ARG A 233 -6.05 18.45 34.17
C ARG A 233 -4.61 18.51 33.72
N VAL A 234 -4.06 19.72 33.66
CA VAL A 234 -2.63 19.97 33.45
C VAL A 234 -1.96 20.20 34.80
N SER A 235 -0.86 19.49 35.06
CA SER A 235 -0.09 19.58 36.31
C SER A 235 1.41 19.70 36.02
N GLY A 236 2.18 20.28 36.94
CA GLY A 236 3.63 20.45 36.82
C GLY A 236 4.07 21.86 36.40
N GLN A 237 3.82 22.88 37.25
CA GLN A 237 4.23 24.26 36.97
C GLN A 237 5.76 24.46 36.94
N TRP A 238 6.54 23.64 37.65
CA TRP A 238 8.00 23.64 37.66
C TRP A 238 8.54 22.21 37.46
N GLY A 239 9.21 21.94 36.34
CA GLY A 239 9.76 20.63 36.00
C GLY A 239 8.87 19.82 35.04
N ALA A 240 8.72 18.52 35.30
CA ALA A 240 7.94 17.61 34.46
C ALA A 240 6.46 18.02 34.39
N LYS A 241 5.92 18.08 33.17
CA LYS A 241 4.54 18.46 32.88
C LYS A 241 3.74 17.22 32.52
N ARG A 242 2.51 17.17 33.02
CA ARG A 242 1.61 16.03 32.82
C ARG A 242 0.19 16.49 32.55
N ILE A 243 -0.43 15.94 31.51
CA ILE A 243 -1.87 15.99 31.25
C ILE A 243 -2.48 14.67 31.65
N THR A 244 -3.52 14.71 32.48
CA THR A 244 -4.34 13.54 32.79
C THR A 244 -5.82 13.87 32.81
N GLY A 245 -6.65 12.91 32.39
CA GLY A 245 -8.09 13.03 32.48
C GLY A 245 -8.81 11.99 31.64
N ASN A 246 -10.14 12.01 31.70
CA ASN A 246 -10.99 11.21 30.84
C ASN A 246 -11.76 12.16 29.93
N LEU A 247 -11.75 11.90 28.64
CA LEU A 247 -12.67 12.47 27.67
C LEU A 247 -13.78 11.43 27.46
N GLY A 248 -15.04 11.84 27.55
CA GLY A 248 -16.18 10.92 27.40
C GLY A 248 -16.21 9.81 28.46
N ALA A 249 -16.49 8.57 28.04
CA ALA A 249 -16.57 7.40 28.91
C ALA A 249 -15.17 6.84 29.28
N GLY A 250 -14.12 7.25 28.58
CA GLY A 250 -12.76 6.76 28.72
C GLY A 250 -12.54 5.35 28.14
N THR A 251 -13.24 4.96 27.08
CA THR A 251 -13.14 3.59 26.49
C THR A 251 -11.84 3.37 25.71
N GLY A 252 -11.29 4.40 25.06
CA GLY A 252 -9.97 4.38 24.44
C GLY A 252 -8.85 4.75 25.42
N THR A 253 -7.60 4.48 25.05
CA THR A 253 -6.42 4.87 25.82
C THR A 253 -5.49 5.72 24.97
N LEU A 254 -5.07 6.88 25.49
CA LEU A 254 -4.07 7.74 24.87
C LEU A 254 -2.93 7.97 25.84
N LYS A 255 -1.79 7.35 25.56
CA LYS A 255 -0.54 7.55 26.29
C LYS A 255 0.51 8.19 25.39
N ALA A 256 0.96 9.38 25.74
CA ALA A 256 2.06 10.07 25.07
C ALA A 256 3.17 10.38 26.06
N THR A 257 4.41 10.07 25.74
CA THR A 257 5.55 10.34 26.62
C THR A 257 6.72 10.87 25.81
N THR A 258 7.26 12.01 26.22
CA THR A 258 8.51 12.58 25.71
C THR A 258 9.41 13.01 26.87
N VAL A 259 10.70 13.18 26.64
CA VAL A 259 11.61 13.70 27.69
C VAL A 259 11.74 15.20 27.54
N SER A 260 12.22 15.65 26.38
CA SER A 260 12.52 17.06 26.10
C SER A 260 11.57 17.70 25.10
N GLY A 261 10.83 16.90 24.34
CA GLY A 261 9.91 17.39 23.31
C GLY A 261 8.62 17.99 23.87
N SER A 262 7.89 18.70 23.01
CA SER A 262 6.59 19.27 23.33
C SER A 262 5.46 18.28 23.05
N ILE A 263 4.37 18.36 23.83
CA ILE A 263 3.15 17.60 23.54
C ILE A 263 1.99 18.59 23.32
N ALA A 264 1.31 18.47 22.19
CA ALA A 264 0.11 19.22 21.87
C ALA A 264 -1.10 18.29 21.70
N LEU A 265 -2.14 18.48 22.50
CA LEU A 265 -3.44 17.85 22.32
C LEU A 265 -4.42 18.85 21.71
N LEU A 266 -4.82 18.60 20.47
CA LEU A 266 -5.67 19.48 19.68
C LEU A 266 -7.06 18.85 19.49
N ARG A 267 -8.08 19.71 19.47
CA ARG A 267 -9.43 19.33 19.06
C ARG A 267 -9.49 19.30 17.53
N ARG A 268 -10.06 18.25 16.94
CA ARG A 268 -10.53 18.31 15.55
C ARG A 268 -11.80 19.18 15.54
N PRO A 269 -11.89 20.24 14.71
CA PRO A 269 -13.17 20.88 14.45
C PRO A 269 -14.14 19.80 13.97
N PRO A 270 -15.43 19.84 14.35
CA PRO A 270 -16.42 18.98 13.72
C PRO A 270 -16.30 19.18 12.20
N ALA A 271 -16.30 18.09 11.43
CA ALA A 271 -16.41 18.21 9.99
C ALA A 271 -17.64 19.07 9.73
N GLU A 272 -17.47 20.25 9.13
CA GLU A 272 -18.59 20.94 8.52
C GLU A 272 -19.16 19.92 7.55
N GLU A 273 -20.35 19.39 7.85
CA GLU A 273 -21.19 18.82 6.81
C GLU A 273 -21.20 19.89 5.73
N ASP A 274 -20.57 19.63 4.59
CA ASP A 274 -20.69 20.45 3.40
C ASP A 274 -22.16 20.86 3.35
N PRO A 275 -22.51 22.15 3.49
CA PRO A 275 -23.90 22.55 3.39
C PRO A 275 -24.30 22.09 2.01
N HIS A 276 -25.10 21.02 1.99
CA HIS A 276 -25.70 20.48 0.80
C HIS A 276 -26.38 21.69 0.18
N ILE A 277 -25.76 22.29 -0.84
CA ILE A 277 -26.44 23.25 -1.69
C ILE A 277 -27.45 22.34 -2.37
N PRO A 278 -28.75 22.37 -2.01
CA PRO A 278 -29.71 21.62 -2.78
C PRO A 278 -29.53 22.12 -4.20
N ALA A 279 -29.25 21.20 -5.13
CA ALA A 279 -29.26 21.52 -6.55
C ALA A 279 -30.53 22.35 -6.80
N PRO A 280 -30.43 23.52 -7.48
CA PRO A 280 -31.59 24.36 -7.69
C PRO A 280 -32.70 23.48 -8.27
N SER A 281 -33.84 23.42 -7.56
CA SER A 281 -35.00 22.69 -8.04
C SER A 281 -35.26 23.14 -9.48
N PRO A 282 -35.49 22.22 -10.43
CA PRO A 282 -35.85 22.63 -11.77
C PRO A 282 -37.14 23.45 -11.67
N SER A 283 -37.02 24.75 -11.93
CA SER A 283 -38.16 25.64 -12.08
C SER A 283 -39.10 25.02 -13.13
N PRO A 284 -40.44 25.06 -12.94
CA PRO A 284 -41.36 24.53 -13.93
C PRO A 284 -41.06 25.17 -15.29
N ALA A 285 -40.67 24.35 -16.26
CA ALA A 285 -40.41 24.81 -17.61
C ALA A 285 -41.68 25.49 -18.15
N GLU A 286 -41.57 26.78 -18.47
CA GLU A 286 -42.55 27.43 -19.35
C GLU A 286 -42.61 26.64 -20.68
N PRO A 287 -43.82 26.39 -21.22
CA PRO A 287 -43.95 25.58 -22.42
C PRO A 287 -43.37 26.33 -23.63
N VAL A 288 -42.28 25.80 -24.18
CA VAL A 288 -41.70 26.23 -25.45
C VAL A 288 -42.65 25.81 -26.58
N PRO A 289 -43.05 26.70 -27.51
CA PRO A 289 -43.97 26.35 -28.59
C PRO A 289 -43.34 25.36 -29.57
N VAL A 290 -44.00 24.21 -29.74
CA VAL A 290 -43.60 23.11 -30.63
C VAL A 290 -43.91 23.49 -32.08
N LYS A 291 -42.91 23.43 -32.98
CA LYS A 291 -43.15 23.46 -34.44
C LYS A 291 -43.58 22.07 -34.93
N PRO A 292 -44.49 21.95 -35.93
CA PRO A 292 -45.01 20.66 -36.35
C PRO A 292 -44.00 19.86 -37.19
N VAL A 293 -43.88 18.57 -36.91
CA VAL A 293 -43.22 17.56 -37.75
C VAL A 293 -44.19 17.12 -38.86
N PRO A 294 -43.75 17.01 -40.13
CA PRO A 294 -44.58 16.42 -41.20
C PRO A 294 -44.72 14.90 -41.04
N ALA A 295 -45.92 14.40 -41.31
CA ALA A 295 -46.37 13.02 -41.14
C ALA A 295 -45.73 12.01 -42.11
N GLU A 296 -45.47 10.80 -41.61
CA GLU A 296 -45.36 9.58 -42.40
C GLU A 296 -46.69 9.25 -43.10
N PRO A 297 -46.68 8.69 -44.33
CA PRO A 297 -47.81 7.93 -44.84
C PRO A 297 -47.74 6.46 -44.37
N GLY A 298 -48.92 5.98 -43.94
CA GLY A 298 -49.16 4.65 -43.39
C GLY A 298 -49.16 3.47 -44.37
N PRO A 299 -49.71 2.32 -43.93
CA PRO A 299 -49.26 0.98 -44.33
C PRO A 299 -50.12 0.34 -45.44
N VAL A 300 -49.91 -0.96 -45.70
CA VAL A 300 -50.73 -1.99 -46.42
C VAL A 300 -49.89 -2.66 -47.54
N LYS A 301 -49.78 -3.98 -47.77
CA LYS A 301 -50.57 -5.21 -47.47
C LYS A 301 -49.69 -6.46 -47.61
N THR A 302 -50.15 -7.57 -47.05
CA THR A 302 -49.68 -8.96 -47.21
C THR A 302 -50.05 -9.56 -48.57
N ASP A 303 -49.26 -10.52 -49.10
CA ASP A 303 -49.67 -11.92 -49.32
C ASP A 303 -48.65 -12.76 -50.12
N ALA A 304 -48.42 -13.98 -49.60
CA ALA A 304 -48.26 -15.30 -50.23
C ALA A 304 -47.29 -15.60 -51.41
N VAL A 305 -46.40 -16.58 -51.13
CA VAL A 305 -46.07 -17.82 -51.89
C VAL A 305 -45.34 -17.69 -53.25
N LYS A 306 -44.13 -18.30 -53.38
CA LYS A 306 -43.89 -19.63 -54.02
C LYS A 306 -42.40 -20.04 -54.00
N THR A 307 -42.21 -21.36 -53.95
CA THR A 307 -41.00 -22.20 -54.03
C THR A 307 -40.20 -22.08 -55.33
N ASP A 308 -38.90 -22.41 -55.27
CA ASP A 308 -38.14 -23.41 -56.07
C ASP A 308 -36.62 -23.24 -55.72
N ALA A 309 -35.92 -24.17 -55.06
CA ALA A 309 -35.35 -25.45 -55.51
C ALA A 309 -34.20 -25.33 -56.54
N ASP A 310 -32.93 -25.44 -56.08
CA ASP A 310 -31.81 -26.23 -56.68
C ASP A 310 -30.55 -25.99 -55.81
N ALA A 311 -30.03 -26.94 -55.03
CA ALA A 311 -29.27 -28.15 -55.35
C ALA A 311 -27.76 -27.92 -55.59
N ALA A 312 -26.98 -28.86 -55.02
CA ALA A 312 -25.56 -29.14 -55.19
C ALA A 312 -24.54 -28.21 -54.51
N THR A 313 -23.40 -28.65 -53.95
CA THR A 313 -22.86 -29.95 -53.54
C THR A 313 -21.56 -29.60 -52.79
N ALA A 314 -21.36 -30.08 -51.57
CA ALA A 314 -20.02 -30.21 -50.98
C ALA A 314 -19.34 -31.45 -51.58
N PRO A 315 -18.01 -31.53 -51.63
CA PRO A 315 -17.36 -32.19 -50.50
C PRO A 315 -16.02 -31.58 -50.07
N ALA A 316 -15.62 -32.01 -48.88
CA ALA A 316 -14.44 -31.63 -48.10
C ALA A 316 -13.21 -32.52 -48.46
N PRO A 317 -12.23 -32.78 -47.56
CA PRO A 317 -10.84 -32.31 -47.70
C PRO A 317 -9.81 -33.46 -47.79
N ALA A 318 -8.53 -33.14 -48.01
CA ALA A 318 -7.40 -34.06 -47.79
C ALA A 318 -6.09 -33.26 -47.70
N ALA A 319 -5.00 -33.69 -47.07
CA ALA A 319 -4.65 -34.59 -45.97
C ALA A 319 -3.10 -34.50 -45.87
N ALA A 320 -2.53 -34.65 -44.68
CA ALA A 320 -1.07 -34.76 -44.47
C ALA A 320 -0.46 -36.02 -45.11
N PRO A 321 0.88 -36.12 -45.18
CA PRO A 321 1.51 -37.34 -44.67
C PRO A 321 2.90 -37.15 -44.00
N ALA A 322 3.21 -38.10 -43.12
CA ALA A 322 4.54 -38.57 -42.68
C ALA A 322 4.37 -40.06 -42.31
N PRO A 323 5.41 -40.87 -42.00
CA PRO A 323 6.87 -40.76 -42.21
C PRO A 323 7.45 -42.03 -42.91
N ALA A 324 8.78 -42.10 -43.10
CA ALA A 324 9.49 -43.36 -43.36
C ALA A 324 10.89 -43.37 -42.69
N ALA A 325 11.31 -44.57 -42.29
CA ALA A 325 12.45 -44.89 -41.43
C ALA A 325 13.56 -45.67 -42.18
N ASP A 326 14.55 -46.12 -41.39
CA ASP A 326 15.67 -47.08 -41.61
C ASP A 326 17.04 -46.41 -41.87
N ALA A 327 18.05 -46.48 -40.98
CA ALA A 327 18.77 -47.57 -40.28
C ALA A 327 20.14 -47.83 -40.94
N ASP A 328 21.25 -47.58 -40.23
CA ASP A 328 22.39 -48.51 -40.10
C ASP A 328 23.40 -48.06 -39.02
N GLY A 329 24.07 -49.03 -38.40
CA GLY A 329 24.95 -48.88 -37.23
C GLY A 329 26.45 -48.68 -37.55
N PRO A 330 27.38 -49.27 -36.76
CA PRO A 330 28.27 -48.55 -35.84
C PRO A 330 29.73 -48.45 -36.31
N ASN A 331 30.54 -47.57 -35.70
CA ASN A 331 31.99 -47.74 -35.71
C ASN A 331 32.67 -47.18 -34.45
N ALA A 332 33.51 -48.01 -33.84
CA ALA A 332 34.54 -47.64 -32.88
C ALA A 332 35.82 -47.22 -33.63
N ASP A 333 36.65 -46.35 -33.05
CA ASP A 333 38.08 -46.59 -32.69
C ASP A 333 38.89 -45.29 -32.50
N SER A 334 39.61 -45.24 -31.37
CA SER A 334 40.95 -44.69 -31.07
C SER A 334 41.59 -43.55 -31.91
N LYS A 335 42.08 -42.50 -31.22
CA LYS A 335 43.53 -42.19 -31.00
C LYS A 335 43.80 -40.76 -30.45
N GLU A 336 44.81 -40.69 -29.56
CA GLU A 336 45.84 -39.64 -29.31
C GLU A 336 45.38 -38.17 -29.14
N LEU A 337 45.71 -37.42 -28.09
CA LEU A 337 46.95 -37.24 -27.32
C LEU A 337 46.60 -36.56 -25.98
#